data_AF-A0AAV5SQM0-F1
#
_entry.id   AF-A0AAV5SQM0-F1
#
_cell.length_a   1.000
_cell.length_b   1.000
_cell.length_c   1.000
_cell.angle_alpha   90.00
_cell.angle_beta   90.00
_cell.angle_gamma   90.00
#
_symmetry.space_group_name_H-M   'P 1'
#
loop_
_entity.id
_entity.type
_entity.pdbx_description
1 polymer ?
#
loop_
_entity_poly.entity_id
_entity_poly.type
_entity_poly.pdbx_seq_one_letter_code
_entity_poly.pdbx_strand_id
1 'polypeptide(L)' 'LATEEAILGGITSGANVCGAVQLAKRPENRGKLIVTSVNSFAERYLYVDVREEAEKLEIMTVVESLETAMRLIKS' A
#
# COMPACT_ATOMS: atom_id res chain seq x y z
N LEU A 1 -8.96 -4.26 -10.02
CA LEU A 1 -9.12 -2.79 -9.84
C LEU A 1 -8.56 -2.00 -11.02
N ALA A 2 -7.23 -1.84 -11.18
CA ALA A 2 -6.70 -1.07 -12.30
C ALA A 2 -6.97 -1.71 -13.68
N THR A 3 -6.80 -3.03 -13.77
CA THR A 3 -7.00 -3.80 -15.00
C THR A 3 -8.47 -4.05 -15.31
N GLU A 4 -9.23 -4.48 -14.32
CA GLU A 4 -10.62 -4.93 -14.49
C GLU A 4 -11.64 -3.78 -14.47
N GLU A 5 -11.41 -2.75 -13.64
CA GLU A 5 -12.37 -1.67 -13.40
C GLU A 5 -11.91 -0.33 -14.03
N ALA A 6 -10.74 -0.30 -14.69
CA ALA A 6 -10.10 0.91 -15.21
C ALA A 6 -9.87 2.02 -14.16
N ILE A 7 -9.83 1.66 -12.87
CA ILE A 7 -9.56 2.60 -11.77
C ILE A 7 -8.10 2.46 -11.35
N LEU A 8 -7.27 3.41 -11.78
CA LEU A 8 -5.87 3.48 -11.40
C LEU A 8 -5.69 4.13 -10.01
N GLY A 9 -6.07 3.40 -8.96
CA GLY A 9 -5.93 3.82 -7.56
C GLY A 9 -4.60 3.42 -6.92
N GLY A 10 -4.17 4.16 -5.90
CA GLY A 10 -2.97 3.83 -5.12
C GLY A 10 -3.10 2.53 -4.30
N ILE A 11 -2.00 2.10 -3.67
CA ILE A 11 -1.89 0.81 -2.94
C ILE A 11 -3.03 0.63 -1.92
N THR A 12 -3.25 1.64 -1.06
CA THR A 12 -4.33 1.62 -0.04
C THR A 12 -5.72 1.50 -0.66
N SER A 13 -5.93 2.05 -1.86
CA SER A 13 -7.21 1.94 -2.57
C SER A 13 -7.46 0.51 -3.06
N GLY A 14 -6.41 -0.18 -3.52
CA GLY A 14 -6.48 -1.61 -3.84
C GLY A 14 -6.81 -2.46 -2.62
N ALA A 15 -6.17 -2.20 -1.47
CA ALA A 15 -6.44 -2.89 -0.21
C ALA A 15 -7.89 -2.69 0.26
N ASN A 16 -8.41 -1.46 0.17
CA ASN A 16 -9.79 -1.12 0.48
C ASN A 16 -10.80 -1.90 -0.37
N VAL A 17 -10.56 -2.04 -1.68
CA VAL A 17 -11.41 -2.82 -2.58
C VAL A 17 -11.30 -4.32 -2.29
N CYS A 18 -10.09 -4.82 -2.01
CA CYS A 18 -9.90 -6.22 -1.61
C CYS A 18 -10.71 -6.56 -0.35
N GLY A 19 -10.63 -5.72 0.68
CA GLY A 19 -11.41 -5.88 1.92
C GLY A 19 -12.92 -5.80 1.67
N ALA A 20 -13.37 -4.86 0.84
CA ALA A 20 -14.78 -4.73 0.48
C ALA A 20 -15.33 -5.97 -0.24
N VAL A 21 -14.56 -6.55 -1.18
CA VAL A 21 -14.94 -7.80 -1.86
C VAL A 21 -15.00 -8.97 -0.90
N GLN A 22 -14.04 -9.10 0.02
CA GLN A 22 -14.08 -10.14 1.04
C GLN A 22 -15.29 -10.00 1.97
N LEU A 23 -15.64 -8.77 2.35
CA LEU A 23 -16.82 -8.48 3.17
C LEU A 23 -18.13 -8.79 2.42
N ALA A 24 -18.21 -8.45 1.13
CA ALA A 24 -19.38 -8.71 0.28
C ALA A 24 -19.64 -10.21 0.05
N LYS A 25 -18.59 -11.05 0.08
CA LYS A 25 -18.72 -12.51 -0.07
C LYS A 25 -19.38 -13.21 1.13
N ARG A 26 -19.54 -12.54 2.27
CA ARG A 26 -20.13 -13.15 3.46
C ARG A 26 -21.65 -13.34 3.32
N PRO A 27 -22.23 -14.48 3.74
CA PRO A 27 -23.65 -14.76 3.56
C PRO A 27 -24.58 -13.69 4.15
N GLU A 28 -24.22 -13.12 5.30
CA GLU A 28 -24.96 -12.07 6.00
C GLU A 28 -25.00 -10.73 5.23
N ASN A 29 -24.16 -10.57 4.21
CA ASN A 29 -24.10 -9.37 3.37
C ASN A 29 -24.73 -9.58 1.98
N ARG A 30 -25.37 -10.73 1.74
CA ARG A 30 -26.07 -10.99 0.47
C ARG A 30 -27.13 -9.91 0.21
N GLY A 31 -27.03 -9.25 -0.94
CA GLY A 31 -27.96 -8.19 -1.37
C GLY A 31 -27.70 -6.83 -0.73
N LYS A 32 -26.70 -6.68 0.14
CA LYS A 32 -26.30 -5.37 0.69
C LYS A 32 -25.35 -4.65 -0.28
N LEU A 33 -25.46 -3.33 -0.34
CA LEU A 33 -24.50 -2.48 -1.02
C LEU A 33 -23.31 -2.21 -0.08
N ILE A 34 -22.11 -2.65 -0.47
CA ILE A 34 -20.86 -2.38 0.25
C ILE A 34 -20.14 -1.22 -0.45
N VAL A 35 -19.79 -0.18 0.32
CA VAL A 35 -19.10 1.02 -0.17
C VAL A 35 -17.70 1.08 0.43
N THR A 36 -16.71 1.50 -0.36
CA THR A 36 -15.33 1.73 0.07
C THR A 36 -14.75 2.98 -0.60
N SER A 37 -13.56 3.40 -0.18
CA SER A 37 -12.92 4.64 -0.65
C SER A 37 -11.68 4.38 -1.53
N VAL A 38 -11.50 5.24 -2.54
CA VAL A 38 -10.29 5.33 -3.36
C VAL A 38 -9.62 6.66 -3.01
N ASN A 39 -8.49 6.59 -2.30
CA ASN A 39 -7.92 7.72 -1.58
C ASN A 39 -6.91 8.55 -2.41
N SER A 40 -6.37 8.00 -3.50
CA SER A 40 -5.45 8.69 -4.41
C SER A 40 -5.30 7.95 -5.74
N PHE A 41 -4.85 8.68 -6.78
CA PHE A 41 -4.49 8.11 -8.07
C PHE A 41 -3.09 7.45 -8.02
N ALA A 42 -2.88 6.38 -8.79
CA ALA A 42 -1.67 5.56 -8.68
C ALA A 42 -0.42 6.16 -9.33
N GLU A 43 -0.52 7.33 -9.99
CA GLU A 43 0.61 8.02 -10.65
C GLU A 43 1.85 8.19 -9.75
N ARG A 44 1.63 8.41 -8.45
CA ARG A 44 2.70 8.60 -7.45
C ARG A 44 3.38 7.30 -7.04
N TYR A 45 2.95 6.17 -7.58
CA TYR A 45 3.51 4.85 -7.31
C TYR A 45 4.02 4.19 -8.60
N LEU A 46 4.11 4.95 -9.70
CA LEU A 46 4.79 4.56 -10.93
C LEU A 46 6.30 4.68 -10.73
N TYR A 47 6.86 3.88 -9.82
CA TYR A 47 8.29 3.82 -9.61
C TYR A 47 8.76 2.39 -9.88
N VAL A 48 9.28 2.16 -11.09
CA VAL A 48 10.12 1.00 -11.36
C VAL A 48 11.37 1.08 -10.48
N ASP A 49 11.89 2.29 -10.27
CA ASP A 49 13.07 2.58 -9.45
C ASP A 49 12.88 2.23 -7.97
N VAL A 50 11.77 2.62 -7.31
CA VAL A 50 11.62 2.39 -5.86
C VAL A 50 11.62 0.91 -5.52
N ARG A 51 11.12 0.04 -6.41
CA ARG A 51 11.15 -1.41 -6.19
C ARG A 51 12.57 -1.95 -6.29
N GLU A 52 13.30 -1.58 -7.34
CA GLU A 52 14.70 -2.00 -7.50
C GLU A 52 15.63 -1.40 -6.43
N GLU A 53 15.43 -0.13 -6.07
CA GLU A 53 16.17 0.54 -5.01
C GLU A 53 15.86 -0.06 -3.63
N ALA A 54 14.59 -0.37 -3.33
CA ALA A 54 14.23 -1.05 -2.09
C ALA A 54 14.82 -2.46 -1.99
N GLU A 55 14.96 -3.18 -3.11
CA GLU A 55 15.65 -4.48 -3.17
C GLU A 55 17.17 -4.35 -2.96
N LYS A 56 17.77 -3.19 -3.26
CA LYS A 56 19.20 -2.88 -3.02
C LYS A 56 19.49 -2.38 -1.61
N LEU A 57 18.46 -2.00 -0.84
CA LEU A 57 18.65 -1.54 0.54
C LEU A 57 19.07 -2.73 1.43
N GLU A 58 20.23 -2.59 2.06
CA GLU A 58 20.72 -3.57 3.02
C GLU A 58 19.88 -3.51 4.30
N ILE A 59 19.34 -4.65 4.73
CA ILE A 59 18.54 -4.72 5.96
C ILE A 59 19.48 -4.60 7.15
N MET A 60 19.52 -3.40 7.73
CA MET A 60 20.30 -3.13 8.94
C MET A 60 19.66 -3.78 10.16
N THR A 61 20.48 -4.17 11.13
CA THR A 61 19.99 -4.58 12.44
C THR A 61 19.38 -3.38 13.19
N VAL A 62 18.55 -3.67 14.19
CA VAL A 62 17.92 -2.64 15.03
C VAL A 62 18.97 -1.77 15.72
N VAL A 63 20.12 -2.35 16.09
CA VAL A 63 21.22 -1.64 16.75
C VAL A 63 21.85 -0.63 15.80
N GLU A 64 22.18 -1.02 14.57
CA GLU A 64 22.79 -0.14 13.57
C GLU A 64 21.84 0.99 13.12
N SER A 65 20.53 0.69 13.10
CA SER A 65 19.49 1.69 12.82
C SER A 65 19.44 2.78 13.91
N LEU A 66 19.55 2.38 15.18
CA LEU A 66 19.57 3.31 16.32
C LEU A 66 20.82 4.20 16.30
N GLU A 67 21.99 3.63 16.02
CA GLU A 67 23.24 4.39 15.94
C GLU A 67 23.20 5.42 14.81
N THR A 68 22.66 5.06 13.65
CA THR A 68 22.53 5.95 12.49
C THR A 68 21.55 7.08 12.79
N ALA A 69 20.39 6.77 13.36
CA ALA A 69 19.40 7.77 13.76
C ALA A 69 19.98 8.74 14.81
N MET A 70 20.73 8.24 15.79
CA MET A 70 21.39 9.09 16.78
C MET A 70 22.45 10.02 16.20
N ARG A 71 23.15 9.65 15.11
CA ARG A 71 24.06 10.55 14.40
C ARG A 71 23.32 11.66 13.67
N LEU A 72 22.24 11.32 12.98
CA LEU A 72 21.44 12.27 12.19
C LEU A 72 20.71 13.29 13.05
N ILE A 73 20.30 12.92 14.26
CA ILE A 73 19.65 13.85 15.21
C ILE A 73 20.65 14.86 15.81
N LYS A 74 21.96 14.57 15.76
CA LYS A 74 23.02 15.41 16.32
C LYS A 74 23.71 16.34 15.31
N SER A 75 23.31 16.33 14.04
CA SER A 75 23.76 17.28 12.99
C SER A 75 22.76 18.41 12.81
#